data_AF-D3L9P9-F1
#
_entry.id   AF-D3L9P9-F1
#
_cell.length_a   1.000
_cell.length_b   1.000
_cell.length_c   1.000
_cell.angle_alpha   90.00
_cell.angle_beta   90.00
_cell.angle_gamma   90.00
#
_symmetry.space_group_name_H-M   'P 1'
#
loop_
_entity.id
_entity.type
_entity.pdbx_description
1 polymer ?
#
loop_
_entity_poly.entity_id
_entity_poly.type
_entity_poly.pdbx_seq_one_letter_code
_entity_poly.pdbx_strand_id
1 'polypeptide(L)'
;MSMKVKNNKIVSNKYDYVNKKGKSKTDDAAYEKAMKKANGVGPKEYIPKLNEELIKAYGSKEPSAVVDTVSGATESSNLFVIYAQQLINRAQAGNHKTVKISNIIYSD
;
A
#
# COMPACT_ATOMS: atom_id res chain seq x y z
N MET A 1 -6.94 0.92 2.52
CA MET A 1 -6.52 -0.28 1.77
C MET A 1 -7.67 -1.28 1.72
N SER A 2 -7.85 -2.00 0.62
CA SER A 2 -8.82 -3.10 0.48
C SER A 2 -8.18 -4.25 -0.29
N MET A 3 -8.24 -5.46 0.25
CA MET A 3 -7.59 -6.65 -0.32
C MET A 3 -8.65 -7.74 -0.57
N LYS A 4 -8.56 -8.43 -1.71
CA LYS A 4 -9.38 -9.59 -2.03
C LYS A 4 -8.50 -10.83 -2.17
N VAL A 5 -8.80 -11.85 -1.37
CA VAL A 5 -8.12 -13.15 -1.39
C VAL A 5 -9.06 -14.20 -1.94
N LYS A 6 -8.57 -15.04 -2.87
CA LYS A 6 -9.28 -16.19 -3.43
C LYS A 6 -8.31 -17.34 -3.61
N ASN A 7 -8.68 -18.54 -3.21
CA ASN A 7 -7.84 -19.74 -3.32
C ASN A 7 -6.44 -19.52 -2.72
N ASN A 8 -6.39 -18.93 -1.53
CA ASN A 8 -5.17 -18.57 -0.79
C ASN A 8 -4.22 -17.60 -1.53
N LYS A 9 -4.72 -16.86 -2.53
CA LYS A 9 -3.94 -15.89 -3.31
C LYS A 9 -4.58 -14.50 -3.25
N ILE A 10 -3.76 -13.47 -3.22
CA ILE A 10 -4.24 -12.09 -3.41
C ILE A 10 -4.58 -11.91 -4.90
N VAL A 11 -5.85 -11.67 -5.21
CA VAL A 11 -6.32 -11.46 -6.60
C VAL A 11 -6.53 -9.99 -6.95
N SER A 12 -6.65 -9.14 -5.92
CA SER A 12 -6.78 -7.69 -6.10
C SER A 12 -6.40 -6.99 -4.80
N ASN A 13 -5.73 -5.86 -4.95
CA ASN A 13 -5.44 -4.94 -3.87
C ASN A 13 -5.68 -3.50 -4.33
N LYS A 14 -6.33 -2.70 -3.48
CA LYS A 14 -6.49 -1.26 -3.68
C LYS A 14 -5.90 -0.53 -2.49
N TYR A 15 -4.83 0.21 -2.75
CA TYR A 15 -4.21 1.11 -1.79
C TYR A 15 -4.20 2.54 -2.32
N ASP A 16 -4.52 3.48 -1.43
CA ASP A 16 -4.47 4.91 -1.70
C ASP A 16 -4.45 5.67 -0.38
N TYR A 17 -3.88 6.87 -0.40
CA TYR A 17 -3.98 7.85 0.68
C TYR A 17 -5.06 8.86 0.33
N VAL A 18 -6.12 8.91 1.11
CA VAL A 18 -7.19 9.89 0.95
C VAL A 18 -7.09 10.96 2.03
N ASN A 19 -7.22 12.23 1.65
CA ASN A 19 -7.24 13.32 2.63
C ASN A 19 -8.62 13.43 3.33
N LYS A 20 -8.75 14.38 4.27
CA LYS A 20 -10.01 14.63 5.01
C LYS A 20 -11.23 14.93 4.10
N LYS A 21 -10.99 15.37 2.86
CA LYS A 21 -12.03 15.66 1.85
C LYS A 21 -12.30 14.46 0.93
N GLY A 22 -11.71 13.29 1.22
CA GLY A 22 -11.82 12.09 0.41
C GLY A 22 -11.04 12.14 -0.91
N LYS A 23 -10.19 13.15 -1.13
CA LYS A 23 -9.40 13.24 -2.36
C LYS A 23 -8.19 12.33 -2.28
N SER A 24 -7.97 11.56 -3.33
CA SER A 24 -6.82 10.69 -3.51
C SER A 24 -5.52 11.50 -3.60
N LYS A 25 -4.45 10.95 -3.03
CA LYS A 25 -3.08 11.47 -3.16
C LYS A 25 -2.51 11.20 -4.55
N THR A 26 -2.99 10.18 -5.28
CA THR A 26 -2.63 10.00 -6.69
C THR A 26 -3.25 11.06 -7.58
N ASP A 27 -4.38 11.66 -7.19
CA ASP A 27 -5.03 12.72 -7.97
C ASP A 27 -4.46 14.12 -7.70
N ASP A 28 -3.63 14.26 -6.67
CA ASP A 28 -2.98 15.52 -6.32
C ASP A 28 -1.76 15.79 -7.23
N ALA A 29 -2.01 16.52 -8.32
CA ALA A 29 -0.97 16.90 -9.28
C ALA A 29 0.13 17.77 -8.67
N ALA A 30 -0.17 18.59 -7.66
CA ALA A 30 0.83 19.44 -7.02
C ALA A 30 1.77 18.60 -6.16
N TYR A 31 1.20 17.67 -5.37
CA TYR A 31 1.99 16.76 -4.55
C TYR A 31 2.84 15.81 -5.40
N GLU A 32 2.27 15.26 -6.47
CA GLU A 32 3.01 14.44 -7.46
C GLU A 32 4.25 15.16 -7.96
N LYS A 33 4.09 16.42 -8.40
CA LYS A 33 5.19 17.22 -8.96
C LYS A 33 6.24 17.58 -7.89
N ALA A 34 5.79 17.91 -6.68
CA ALA A 34 6.68 18.23 -5.57
C ALA A 34 7.51 17.02 -5.12
N MET A 35 6.87 15.86 -4.97
CA MET A 35 7.54 14.62 -4.54
C MET A 35 8.51 14.12 -5.61
N LYS A 36 8.13 14.17 -6.89
CA LYS A 36 9.06 13.85 -7.99
C LYS A 36 10.29 14.73 -8.00
N LYS A 37 10.13 16.03 -7.76
CA LYS A 37 11.26 16.97 -7.74
C LYS A 37 12.21 16.67 -6.57
N ALA A 38 11.69 16.30 -5.40
CA ALA A 38 12.50 16.04 -4.22
C ALA A 38 13.13 14.64 -4.22
N ASN A 39 12.35 13.63 -4.63
CA ASN A 39 12.66 12.22 -4.37
C ASN A 39 12.74 11.36 -5.65
N GLY A 40 12.47 11.92 -6.83
CA GLY A 40 12.52 11.22 -8.12
C GLY A 40 11.31 10.32 -8.42
N VAL A 41 10.38 10.14 -7.47
CA VAL A 41 9.16 9.33 -7.63
C VAL A 41 7.96 10.03 -7.02
N GLY A 42 6.78 9.84 -7.61
CA GLY A 42 5.51 10.41 -7.11
C GLY A 42 4.46 9.36 -6.71
N PRO A 43 3.38 9.75 -6.00
CA PRO A 43 2.27 8.86 -5.67
C PRO A 43 1.65 8.12 -6.86
N LYS A 44 1.59 8.75 -8.04
CA LYS A 44 1.07 8.09 -9.25
C LYS A 44 1.94 6.91 -9.71
N GLU A 45 3.18 6.83 -9.26
CA GLU A 45 4.13 5.77 -9.66
C GLU A 45 4.29 4.74 -8.55
N TYR A 46 4.60 5.16 -7.32
CA TYR A 46 4.89 4.21 -6.25
C TYR A 46 3.64 3.46 -5.79
N ILE A 47 2.44 4.09 -5.79
CA ILE A 47 1.21 3.44 -5.31
C ILE A 47 0.81 2.27 -6.23
N PRO A 48 0.73 2.44 -7.57
CA PRO A 48 0.49 1.31 -8.47
C PRO A 48 1.58 0.23 -8.37
N LYS A 49 2.86 0.64 -8.32
CA LYS A 49 3.98 -0.30 -8.20
C LYS A 49 3.87 -1.19 -6.97
N LEU A 50 3.60 -0.60 -5.80
CA LEU A 50 3.40 -1.36 -4.55
C LEU A 50 2.21 -2.32 -4.63
N ASN A 51 1.11 -1.90 -5.25
CA ASN A 51 -0.07 -2.77 -5.43
C ASN A 51 0.26 -3.97 -6.33
N GLU A 52 0.97 -3.75 -7.42
CA GLU A 52 1.41 -4.81 -8.33
C GLU A 52 2.40 -5.77 -7.66
N GLU A 53 3.39 -5.24 -6.95
CA GLU A 53 4.39 -6.04 -6.24
C GLU A 53 3.73 -6.91 -5.17
N LEU A 54 2.75 -6.39 -4.44
CA LEU A 54 2.00 -7.18 -3.47
C LEU A 54 1.23 -8.34 -4.13
N ILE A 55 0.58 -8.09 -5.26
CA ILE A 55 -0.15 -9.13 -5.99
C ILE A 55 0.83 -10.18 -6.55
N LYS A 56 1.99 -9.76 -7.07
CA LYS A 56 3.03 -10.69 -7.55
C LYS A 56 3.58 -11.53 -6.40
N ALA A 57 3.84 -10.89 -5.26
CA ALA A 57 4.41 -11.50 -4.07
C ALA A 57 3.51 -12.58 -3.45
N TYR A 58 2.21 -12.28 -3.33
CA TYR A 58 1.23 -13.16 -2.68
C TYR A 58 0.21 -13.80 -3.63
N GLY A 59 0.40 -13.65 -4.94
CA GLY A 59 -0.34 -14.36 -6.00
C GLY A 59 0.31 -15.71 -6.38
N SER A 60 1.56 -15.91 -5.96
CA SER A 60 2.32 -17.15 -6.12
C SER A 60 1.98 -18.16 -5.03
N LYS A 61 2.15 -19.47 -5.29
CA LYS A 61 1.82 -20.54 -4.31
C LYS A 61 2.72 -20.52 -3.06
N GLU A 62 3.88 -19.88 -3.17
CA GLU A 62 4.88 -19.71 -2.12
C GLU A 62 4.95 -18.21 -1.76
N PRO A 63 4.29 -17.74 -0.70
CA PRO A 63 4.39 -16.35 -0.25
C PRO A 63 5.74 -16.14 0.46
N SER A 64 6.83 -16.11 -0.30
CA SER A 64 8.19 -15.76 0.19
C SER A 64 8.59 -14.32 -0.15
N ALA A 65 7.74 -13.60 -0.87
CA ALA A 65 8.11 -12.31 -1.43
C ALA A 65 7.80 -11.17 -0.46
N VAL A 66 8.88 -10.51 -0.05
CA VAL A 66 8.85 -9.18 0.55
C VAL A 66 8.46 -8.21 -0.56
N VAL A 67 7.49 -7.33 -0.31
CA VAL A 67 7.27 -6.19 -1.20
C VAL A 67 8.43 -5.24 -0.97
N ASP A 68 9.23 -5.01 -2.01
CA ASP A 68 10.38 -4.13 -1.92
C ASP A 68 9.96 -2.68 -1.68
N THR A 69 10.82 -1.93 -1.02
CA THR A 69 10.61 -0.49 -0.88
C THR A 69 10.89 0.22 -2.20
N VAL A 70 10.08 1.21 -2.52
CA VAL A 70 10.29 2.05 -3.72
C VAL A 70 11.24 3.17 -3.33
N SER A 71 12.41 3.25 -3.97
CA SER A 71 13.37 4.35 -3.77
C SER A 71 12.70 5.71 -3.93
N GLY A 72 12.91 6.60 -2.96
CA GLY A 72 12.25 7.91 -2.90
C GLY A 72 10.85 7.91 -2.26
N ALA A 73 10.30 6.74 -1.94
CA ALA A 73 9.04 6.55 -1.24
C ALA A 73 9.14 5.52 -0.10
N THR A 74 10.33 5.31 0.48
CA THR A 74 10.63 4.26 1.48
C THR A 74 9.63 4.23 2.64
N GLU A 75 9.32 5.37 3.25
CA GLU A 75 8.36 5.44 4.36
C GLU A 75 6.95 5.02 3.91
N SER A 76 6.53 5.47 2.73
CA SER A 76 5.23 5.10 2.16
C SER A 76 5.17 3.61 1.81
N SER A 77 6.29 3.02 1.38
CA SER A 77 6.41 1.58 1.15
C SER A 77 6.35 0.79 2.46
N ASN A 78 7.06 1.21 3.51
CA ASN A 78 7.05 0.52 4.81
C ASN A 78 5.63 0.48 5.40
N LEU A 79 4.92 1.61 5.38
CA LEU A 79 3.52 1.66 5.84
C LEU A 79 2.61 0.73 5.03
N PHE A 80 2.78 0.70 3.71
CA PHE A 80 2.04 -0.20 2.85
C PHE A 80 2.27 -1.67 3.22
N VAL A 81 3.52 -2.09 3.44
CA VAL A 81 3.87 -3.47 3.84
C VAL A 81 3.23 -3.83 5.18
N ILE A 82 3.30 -2.92 6.16
CA ILE A 82 2.67 -3.13 7.48
C ILE A 82 1.17 -3.36 7.33
N TYR A 83 0.47 -2.54 6.55
CA TYR A 83 -0.97 -2.70 6.32
C TYR A 83 -1.29 -3.98 5.56
N ALA A 84 -0.51 -4.32 4.54
CA ALA A 84 -0.66 -5.55 3.77
C ALA A 84 -0.58 -6.78 4.69
N GLN A 85 0.45 -6.84 5.55
CA GLN A 85 0.65 -7.96 6.46
C GLN A 85 -0.51 -8.11 7.45
N GLN A 86 -1.03 -6.99 7.98
CA GLN A 86 -2.21 -7.03 8.86
C GLN A 86 -3.45 -7.58 8.13
N LEU A 87 -3.68 -7.19 6.88
CA LEU A 87 -4.79 -7.72 6.08
C LEU A 87 -4.60 -9.20 5.75
N ILE A 88 -3.37 -9.64 5.44
CA ILE A 88 -3.05 -11.05 5.16
C ILE A 88 -3.33 -11.92 6.38
N ASN A 89 -2.81 -11.54 7.55
CA ASN A 89 -3.02 -12.30 8.80
C ASN A 89 -4.52 -12.43 9.11
N ARG A 90 -5.30 -11.38 8.85
CA ARG A 90 -6.76 -11.39 9.05
C ARG A 90 -7.49 -12.23 8.02
N ALA A 91 -7.08 -12.17 6.76
CA ALA A 91 -7.63 -13.00 5.70
C ALA A 91 -7.39 -14.49 5.99
N GLN A 92 -6.20 -14.85 6.49
CA GLN A 92 -5.88 -16.21 6.96
C GLN A 92 -6.78 -16.63 8.14
N ALA A 93 -7.09 -15.71 9.04
CA ALA A 93 -8.02 -15.95 10.16
C ALA A 93 -9.52 -15.87 9.75
N GLY A 94 -9.85 -15.67 8.46
CA GLY A 94 -11.23 -15.49 7.99
C GLY A 94 -11.93 -14.24 8.50
N ASN A 95 -11.17 -13.24 8.98
CA ASN A 95 -11.71 -12.03 9.60
C ASN A 95 -11.86 -10.89 8.59
N HIS A 96 -13.08 -10.66 8.13
CA HIS A 96 -13.38 -9.65 7.11
C HIS A 96 -13.80 -8.29 7.69
N LYS A 97 -13.71 -8.08 9.01
CA LYS A 97 -14.07 -6.79 9.63
C LYS A 97 -13.03 -5.72 9.28
N THR A 98 -13.50 -4.51 8.97
CA THR A 98 -12.67 -3.32 8.76
C THR A 98 -11.81 -3.01 9.98
N VAL A 99 -10.54 -2.69 9.75
CA VAL A 99 -9.60 -2.21 10.78
C VAL A 99 -9.35 -0.73 10.57
N LYS A 100 -9.39 0.05 11.65
CA LYS A 100 -8.95 1.45 11.66
C LYS A 100 -7.57 1.50 12.32
N ILE A 101 -6.59 2.04 11.59
CA ILE A 101 -5.23 2.23 12.09
C ILE A 101 -5.00 3.74 12.22
N SER A 102 -4.61 4.18 13.40
CA SER A 102 -4.23 5.56 13.67
C SER A 102 -2.72 5.68 13.49
N ASN A 103 -2.27 6.17 12.34
CA ASN A 103 -0.86 6.49 12.13
C ASN A 103 -0.53 7.78 12.89
N ILE A 104 0.10 7.62 14.05
CA ILE A 104 0.66 8.75 14.78
C ILE A 104 1.97 9.11 14.08
N ILE A 105 1.97 10.22 13.35
CA ILE A 105 3.22 10.83 12.88
C ILE A 105 3.75 11.62 14.06
N TYR A 106 4.80 11.12 14.70
CA TYR A 106 5.56 11.94 15.66
C TYR A 106 6.13 13.11 14.85
N SER A 107 5.63 14.31 15.16
CA SER A 107 6.20 15.55 14.68
C SER A 107 7.28 15.89 15.68
N ASP A 108 8.54 15.63 15.35
CA ASP A 108 9.66 16.24 16.07
C ASP A 108 9.72 17.74 15.74
#